data_AF-A0A1C3VC65-F1
#
_entry.id   AF-A0A1C3VC65-F1
#
_cell.length_a   1.000
_cell.length_b   1.000
_cell.length_c   1.000
_cell.angle_alpha   90.00
_cell.angle_beta   90.00
_cell.angle_gamma   90.00
#
_symmetry.space_group_name_H-M   'P 1'
#
loop_
_entity.id
_entity.type
_entity.pdbx_description
1 polymer ?
#
loop_
_entity_poly.entity_id
_entity_poly.type
_entity_poly.pdbx_seq_one_letter_code
_entity_poly.pdbx_strand_id
1 'polypeptide(L)'
;MNIKSLLLGSAAALAAVSGAHAADAIVAAEPEPLEYVRICDAYGAGYFFIPGTETCLKIGGRVRTEGEWYDAYNPNSKQGTLWHTRAELNVNTASDTEYGPLKTNMVIRWDWSEGNTTSTKLLFANISLGGFLVGKADSQYNSYIGYAGDVINDDVIYDGPYELNQISYNYDAGNGFTAVVSVEDSNSSGSGASYGSSWWADDKANHYAPDAVAGVGYKVGNFGFKVVGGYDSIVEEGAIKARVDADFGVFSAFLMGGYNTDGKKLNKYAGTNLDRSACPVADASKCGWGDWAVWGGASVPINEKLKWNLQLAYTDSKIFAATTNLKWNPVKNLLIEPEVSYTNFDSVNQDQWAGILRFERSF
;
A
#
# COMPACT_ATOMS: atom_id res chain seq x y z
N MET A 1 -55.74 41.33 54.16
CA MET A 1 -54.90 40.70 55.19
C MET A 1 -53.46 41.11 54.96
N ASN A 2 -52.90 41.84 55.94
CA ASN A 2 -51.49 42.05 56.35
C ASN A 2 -50.41 42.36 55.28
N ILE A 3 -49.93 43.63 55.18
CA ILE A 3 -48.87 44.35 55.96
C ILE A 3 -47.48 44.08 55.37
N LYS A 4 -46.90 45.00 54.58
CA LYS A 4 -46.11 46.22 54.90
C LYS A 4 -44.67 45.96 55.40
N SER A 5 -43.71 46.30 54.52
CA SER A 5 -42.47 47.11 54.68
C SER A 5 -41.71 47.15 56.03
N LEU A 6 -40.38 47.04 56.00
CA LEU A 6 -39.36 47.82 56.76
C LEU A 6 -37.95 47.34 56.34
N LEU A 7 -37.07 48.12 55.68
CA LEU A 7 -36.22 49.25 56.11
C LEU A 7 -34.91 48.88 56.85
N LEU A 8 -33.80 49.45 56.32
CA LEU A 8 -32.55 49.89 56.98
C LEU A 8 -31.63 48.77 57.53
N GLY A 9 -30.32 48.71 57.30
CA GLY A 9 -29.31 49.74 57.00
C GLY A 9 -28.18 49.57 58.03
N SER A 10 -26.90 49.53 57.61
CA SER A 10 -25.74 50.02 58.38
C SER A 10 -24.41 49.78 57.66
N ALA A 11 -23.57 50.80 57.78
CA ALA A 11 -22.27 50.97 57.18
C ALA A 11 -21.15 50.32 58.00
N ALA A 12 -20.01 50.05 57.35
CA ALA A 12 -18.71 50.18 57.98
C ALA A 12 -17.68 50.61 56.93
N ALA A 13 -17.28 51.87 57.04
CA ALA A 13 -16.12 52.44 56.35
C ALA A 13 -14.85 52.07 57.12
N LEU A 14 -13.81 51.66 56.39
CA LEU A 14 -12.42 51.68 56.87
C LEU A 14 -11.58 52.32 55.76
N ALA A 15 -11.19 53.57 56.00
CA ALA A 15 -10.32 54.36 55.15
C ALA A 15 -8.88 54.35 55.69
N ALA A 16 -7.94 54.33 54.74
CA ALA A 16 -6.51 54.71 54.82
C ALA A 16 -5.61 53.80 55.70
N VAL A 17 -4.38 53.44 55.31
CA VAL A 17 -3.27 54.32 54.89
C VAL A 17 -2.26 53.57 54.01
N SER A 18 -1.61 54.38 53.17
CA SER A 18 -0.52 54.20 52.21
C SER A 18 0.65 53.25 52.51
N GLY A 19 1.20 52.69 51.43
CA GLY A 19 2.59 52.25 51.31
C GLY A 19 2.91 51.93 49.85
N ALA A 20 3.35 52.93 49.08
CA ALA A 20 3.82 52.73 47.71
C ALA A 20 5.13 51.92 47.72
N HIS A 21 5.18 50.83 46.95
CA HIS A 21 6.43 50.27 46.46
C HIS A 21 6.28 49.89 44.98
N ALA A 22 7.04 50.63 44.18
CA ALA A 22 7.70 50.25 42.95
C ALA A 22 6.88 49.51 41.87
N ALA A 23 6.73 50.22 40.75
CA ALA A 23 6.56 49.65 39.44
C ALA A 23 7.69 48.64 39.15
N ASP A 24 7.30 47.39 38.97
CA ASP A 24 7.58 46.62 37.77
C ASP A 24 6.55 45.50 37.74
N ALA A 25 5.40 45.80 37.14
CA ALA A 25 4.59 44.75 36.56
C ALA A 25 5.45 44.18 35.43
N ILE A 26 6.28 43.17 35.75
CA ILE A 26 6.58 42.15 34.76
C ILE A 26 5.22 41.59 34.42
N VAL A 27 4.63 42.15 33.37
CA VAL A 27 3.65 41.45 32.55
C VAL A 27 4.41 40.20 32.15
N ALA A 28 4.28 39.15 32.95
CA ALA A 28 4.44 37.81 32.43
C ALA A 28 3.49 37.82 31.24
N ALA A 29 4.05 37.89 30.03
CA ALA A 29 3.29 37.58 28.85
C ALA A 29 2.57 36.28 29.22
N GLU A 30 1.26 36.37 29.40
CA GLU A 30 0.42 35.20 29.53
C GLU A 30 0.86 34.36 28.34
N PRO A 31 1.49 33.18 28.56
CA PRO A 31 2.05 32.44 27.45
C PRO A 31 0.88 32.23 26.53
N GLU A 32 0.91 32.89 25.36
CA GLU A 32 -0.12 32.69 24.36
C GLU A 32 -0.23 31.18 24.25
N PRO A 33 -1.44 30.60 24.39
CA PRO A 33 -1.58 29.17 24.23
C PRO A 33 -1.07 28.89 22.83
N LEU A 34 0.18 28.45 22.74
CA LEU A 34 0.84 28.25 21.47
C LEU A 34 0.04 27.14 20.84
N GLU A 35 -0.79 27.51 19.87
CA GLU A 35 -1.51 26.58 19.02
C GLU A 35 -0.47 25.90 18.13
N TYR A 36 0.36 25.06 18.75
CA TYR A 36 1.48 24.38 18.11
C TYR A 36 1.00 23.44 17.00
N VAL A 37 -0.28 23.09 16.99
CA VAL A 37 -0.89 22.23 15.99
C VAL A 37 -2.15 22.90 15.46
N ARG A 38 -1.97 23.69 14.40
CA ARG A 38 -3.10 24.24 13.64
C ARG A 38 -3.61 23.18 12.69
N ILE A 39 -4.92 22.98 12.63
CA ILE A 39 -5.55 22.02 11.70
C ILE A 39 -5.36 22.52 10.27
N CYS A 40 -5.02 21.62 9.35
CA CYS A 40 -4.98 21.89 7.92
C CYS A 40 -6.03 21.05 7.20
N ASP A 41 -7.19 21.62 6.92
CA ASP A 41 -8.29 20.89 6.27
C ASP A 41 -8.16 20.80 4.74
N ALA A 42 -7.25 21.58 4.14
CA ALA A 42 -7.07 21.68 2.68
C ALA A 42 -6.76 20.34 1.99
N TYR A 43 -6.08 19.42 2.69
CA TYR A 43 -5.67 18.11 2.16
C TYR A 43 -6.38 16.93 2.83
N GLY A 44 -7.44 17.22 3.60
CA GLY A 44 -8.31 16.24 4.23
C GLY A 44 -8.02 15.98 5.71
N ALA A 45 -8.79 15.06 6.29
CA ALA A 45 -8.74 14.78 7.72
C ALA A 45 -7.37 14.22 8.18
N GLY A 46 -6.92 14.72 9.34
CA GLY A 46 -5.69 14.30 10.00
C GLY A 46 -4.45 15.09 9.60
N TYR A 47 -4.58 16.12 8.75
CA TYR A 47 -3.50 17.05 8.44
C TYR A 47 -3.45 18.21 9.45
N PHE A 48 -2.24 18.61 9.80
CA PHE A 48 -1.95 19.78 10.61
C PHE A 48 -0.77 20.56 10.03
N PHE A 49 -0.70 21.86 10.26
CA PHE A 49 0.43 22.67 9.78
C PHE A 49 1.71 22.34 10.55
N ILE A 50 2.81 22.21 9.83
CA ILE A 50 4.14 22.22 10.44
C ILE A 50 4.38 23.64 11.01
N PRO A 51 4.74 23.78 12.30
CA PRO A 51 4.95 25.08 12.92
C PRO A 51 5.90 25.97 12.12
N GLY A 52 5.50 27.23 11.90
CA GLY A 52 6.29 28.20 11.13
C GLY A 52 6.22 28.05 9.60
N THR A 53 5.33 27.21 9.06
CA THR A 53 5.18 27.00 7.61
C THR A 53 3.71 26.97 7.18
N GLU A 54 3.49 26.99 5.86
CA GLU A 54 2.20 26.70 5.20
C GLU A 54 2.09 25.23 4.76
N THR A 55 3.08 24.39 5.11
CA THR A 55 3.09 22.98 4.79
C THR A 55 2.26 22.20 5.77
N CYS A 56 1.35 21.39 5.24
CA CYS A 56 0.53 20.47 6.01
C CYS A 56 1.23 19.12 6.14
N LEU A 57 1.13 18.50 7.31
CA LEU A 57 1.71 17.22 7.68
C LEU A 57 0.60 16.31 8.20
N LYS A 58 0.63 15.05 7.77
CA LYS A 58 -0.19 13.98 8.32
C LYS A 58 0.70 12.83 8.76
N ILE A 59 0.53 12.44 10.01
CA ILE A 59 1.13 11.24 10.58
C ILE A 59 0.05 10.18 10.67
N GLY A 60 0.36 8.97 10.25
CA GLY A 60 -0.49 7.81 10.43
C GLY A 60 0.34 6.55 10.42
N GLY A 61 -0.33 5.41 10.36
CA GLY A 61 0.36 4.13 10.27
C GLY A 61 -0.51 2.96 10.65
N ARG A 62 0.14 1.84 10.92
CA ARG A 62 -0.53 0.66 11.45
C ARG A 62 0.40 -0.21 12.27
N VAL A 63 -0.22 -0.96 13.17
CA VAL A 63 0.40 -2.12 13.81
C VAL A 63 -0.38 -3.34 13.37
N ARG A 64 0.34 -4.34 12.88
CA ARG A 64 -0.21 -5.59 12.38
C ARG A 64 0.51 -6.74 13.05
N THR A 65 -0.23 -7.77 13.44
CA THR A 65 0.32 -9.01 13.95
C THR A 65 -0.48 -10.17 13.38
N GLU A 66 0.19 -11.22 12.96
CA GLU A 66 -0.44 -12.34 12.29
C GLU A 66 0.26 -13.65 12.61
N GLY A 67 -0.55 -14.71 12.69
CA GLY A 67 -0.07 -16.07 12.74
C GLY A 67 -0.28 -16.71 11.38
N GLU A 68 0.77 -17.31 10.84
CA GLU A 68 0.78 -17.99 9.55
C GLU A 68 0.95 -19.50 9.78
N TRP A 69 0.26 -20.30 8.97
CA TRP A 69 0.37 -21.75 8.92
C TRP A 69 0.73 -22.14 7.49
N TYR A 70 1.85 -22.86 7.34
CA TYR A 70 2.45 -23.14 6.03
C TYR A 70 2.65 -21.89 5.17
N ASP A 71 3.00 -22.05 3.90
CA ASP A 71 3.37 -20.96 3.01
C ASP A 71 2.82 -21.26 1.60
N ALA A 72 1.92 -20.42 1.09
CA ALA A 72 1.24 -20.60 -0.19
C ALA A 72 2.19 -20.59 -1.40
N TYR A 73 3.41 -20.08 -1.23
CA TYR A 73 4.44 -19.90 -2.26
C TYR A 73 5.43 -21.08 -2.27
N ASN A 74 5.35 -21.98 -1.29
CA ASN A 74 6.34 -23.03 -1.06
C ASN A 74 5.68 -24.40 -0.76
N PRO A 75 5.71 -25.37 -1.70
CA PRO A 75 5.13 -26.71 -1.47
C PRO A 75 5.83 -27.51 -0.36
N ASN A 76 7.08 -27.19 -0.06
CA ASN A 76 7.87 -27.85 0.96
C ASN A 76 7.73 -27.21 2.34
N SER A 77 6.99 -26.11 2.48
CA SER A 77 6.79 -25.50 3.80
C SER A 77 6.08 -26.46 4.75
N LYS A 78 6.67 -26.63 5.94
CA LYS A 78 6.14 -27.44 7.05
C LYS A 78 6.02 -26.60 8.34
N GLN A 79 5.93 -25.28 8.21
CA GLN A 79 5.81 -24.36 9.34
C GLN A 79 4.47 -24.55 10.07
N GLY A 80 4.50 -24.97 11.34
CA GLY A 80 3.28 -25.19 12.14
C GLY A 80 2.57 -23.89 12.48
N THR A 81 3.29 -22.97 13.10
CA THR A 81 2.87 -21.58 13.30
C THR A 81 4.10 -20.72 13.16
N LEU A 82 4.03 -19.68 12.31
CA LEU A 82 5.02 -18.62 12.22
C LEU A 82 4.35 -17.32 12.61
N TRP A 83 4.88 -16.65 13.64
CA TRP A 83 4.35 -15.35 14.02
C TRP A 83 5.09 -14.21 13.31
N HIS A 84 4.35 -13.28 12.72
CA HIS A 84 4.88 -12.10 12.06
C HIS A 84 4.22 -10.83 12.60
N THR A 85 5.03 -9.81 12.90
CA THR A 85 4.56 -8.53 13.43
C THR A 85 5.18 -7.39 12.66
N ARG A 86 4.34 -6.43 12.26
CA ARG A 86 4.70 -5.27 11.47
C ARG A 86 4.25 -3.99 12.16
N ALA A 87 5.13 -3.00 12.17
CA ALA A 87 4.78 -1.62 12.45
C ALA A 87 5.09 -0.76 11.22
N GLU A 88 4.17 0.14 10.86
CA GLU A 88 4.37 1.12 9.80
C GLU A 88 4.13 2.53 10.34
N LEU A 89 5.03 3.45 9.98
CA LEU A 89 4.89 4.88 10.20
C LEU A 89 4.80 5.58 8.85
N ASN A 90 3.70 6.30 8.65
CA ASN A 90 3.43 7.07 7.45
C ASN A 90 3.56 8.56 7.77
N VAL A 91 4.36 9.26 6.98
CA VAL A 91 4.57 10.70 7.08
C VAL A 91 4.28 11.29 5.71
N ASN A 92 3.19 12.04 5.62
CA ASN A 92 2.76 12.70 4.39
C ASN A 92 2.81 14.20 4.57
N THR A 93 3.30 14.92 3.56
CA THR A 93 3.23 16.38 3.55
C THR A 93 2.57 16.88 2.29
N ALA A 94 1.98 18.07 2.37
CA ALA A 94 1.34 18.74 1.24
C ALA A 94 1.49 20.26 1.35
N SER A 95 1.69 20.93 0.22
CA SER A 95 1.73 22.40 0.13
C SER A 95 1.22 22.83 -1.24
N ASP A 96 0.53 23.97 -1.30
CA ASP A 96 0.01 24.50 -2.55
C ASP A 96 1.13 25.21 -3.30
N THR A 97 1.12 25.01 -4.62
CA THR A 97 2.04 25.67 -5.56
C THR A 97 1.24 26.12 -6.78
N GLU A 98 1.85 26.94 -7.62
CA GLU A 98 1.28 27.36 -8.91
C GLU A 98 1.02 26.20 -9.88
N TYR A 99 1.62 25.02 -9.65
CA TYR A 99 1.44 23.79 -10.44
C TYR A 99 0.46 22.79 -9.78
N GLY A 100 -0.23 23.21 -8.72
CA GLY A 100 -1.08 22.36 -7.90
C GLY A 100 -0.39 21.87 -6.62
N PRO A 101 -1.00 20.91 -5.89
CA PRO A 101 -0.44 20.44 -4.62
C PRO A 101 0.86 19.68 -4.81
N LEU A 102 1.94 20.16 -4.18
CA LEU A 102 3.19 19.42 -4.01
C LEU A 102 3.03 18.51 -2.79
N LYS A 103 3.18 17.20 -2.99
CA LYS A 103 3.01 16.20 -1.93
C LYS A 103 4.23 15.33 -1.77
N THR A 104 4.47 14.89 -0.54
CA THR A 104 5.46 13.86 -0.20
C THR A 104 4.78 12.70 0.50
N ASN A 105 5.18 11.48 0.17
CA ASN A 105 4.78 10.27 0.88
C ASN A 105 6.02 9.51 1.33
N MET A 106 6.13 9.30 2.64
CA MET A 106 7.16 8.46 3.25
C MET A 106 6.51 7.40 4.12
N VAL A 107 6.87 6.14 3.90
CA VAL A 107 6.44 5.01 4.73
C VAL A 107 7.66 4.24 5.18
N ILE A 108 7.86 4.18 6.51
CA ILE A 108 8.88 3.36 7.14
C ILE A 108 8.19 2.15 7.75
N ARG A 109 8.71 0.96 7.46
CA ARG A 109 8.18 -0.31 7.95
C ARG A 109 9.23 -1.03 8.78
N TRP A 110 8.80 -1.58 9.90
CA TRP A 110 9.56 -2.55 10.69
C TRP A 110 8.83 -3.87 10.68
N ASP A 111 9.55 -4.92 10.33
CA ASP A 111 9.04 -6.28 10.33
C ASP A 111 9.85 -7.13 11.30
N TRP A 112 9.15 -7.86 12.15
CA TRP A 112 9.73 -8.86 13.01
C TRP A 112 9.03 -10.19 12.77
N SER A 113 9.81 -11.20 12.38
CA SER A 113 9.36 -12.58 12.27
C SER A 113 9.92 -13.37 13.45
N GLU A 114 9.16 -14.36 13.91
CA GLU A 114 9.56 -15.23 15.01
C GLU A 114 11.00 -15.75 14.87
N GLY A 115 11.79 -15.58 15.93
CA GLY A 115 13.18 -16.05 15.99
C GLY A 115 14.20 -15.18 15.22
N ASN A 116 13.78 -14.13 14.52
CA ASN A 116 14.64 -13.27 13.71
C ASN A 116 14.88 -11.88 14.32
N THR A 117 15.82 -11.14 13.76
CA THR A 117 16.01 -9.72 14.06
C THR A 117 14.95 -8.87 13.36
N THR A 118 14.63 -7.71 13.96
CA THR A 118 13.74 -6.74 13.31
C THR A 118 14.41 -6.18 12.06
N SER A 119 13.76 -6.34 10.91
CA SER A 119 14.16 -5.69 9.66
C SER A 119 13.52 -4.31 9.56
N THR A 120 14.22 -3.37 8.92
CA THR A 120 13.73 -2.01 8.66
C THR A 120 13.71 -1.78 7.16
N LYS A 121 12.59 -1.27 6.63
CA LYS A 121 12.39 -1.03 5.21
C LYS A 121 11.85 0.38 4.99
N LEU A 122 12.51 1.14 4.12
CA LEU A 122 11.93 2.35 3.52
C LEU A 122 10.97 1.89 2.43
N LEU A 123 9.70 1.75 2.77
CA LEU A 123 8.69 1.17 1.89
C LEU A 123 8.38 2.13 0.74
N PHE A 124 8.01 3.36 1.06
CA PHE A 124 7.75 4.43 0.09
C PHE A 124 8.53 5.69 0.48
N ALA A 125 9.01 6.41 -0.53
CA ALA A 125 9.68 7.69 -0.40
C ALA A 125 9.61 8.41 -1.74
N ASN A 126 8.54 9.18 -1.95
CA ASN A 126 8.29 9.84 -3.23
C ASN A 126 7.69 11.24 -3.07
N ILE A 127 7.85 12.03 -4.13
CA ILE A 127 7.34 13.38 -4.30
C ILE A 127 6.37 13.36 -5.48
N SER A 128 5.24 14.04 -5.37
CA SER A 128 4.28 14.18 -6.47
C SER A 128 3.81 15.62 -6.66
N LEU A 129 3.62 16.00 -7.92
CA LEU A 129 3.16 17.32 -8.34
C LEU A 129 2.55 17.25 -9.74
N GLY A 130 1.33 17.76 -9.91
CA GLY A 130 0.74 17.94 -11.25
C GLY A 130 0.68 16.67 -12.11
N GLY A 131 0.47 15.49 -11.51
CA GLY A 131 0.44 14.20 -12.19
C GLY A 131 1.79 13.47 -12.25
N PHE A 132 2.91 14.16 -11.96
CA PHE A 132 4.21 13.52 -11.81
C PHE A 132 4.37 12.85 -10.46
N LEU A 133 5.11 11.75 -10.43
CA LEU A 133 5.65 11.10 -9.25
C LEU A 133 7.12 10.80 -9.48
N VAL A 134 7.97 11.12 -8.50
CA VAL A 134 9.40 10.81 -8.50
C VAL A 134 9.79 10.19 -7.17
N GLY A 135 10.50 9.06 -7.22
CA GLY A 135 11.04 8.38 -6.04
C GLY A 135 10.56 6.94 -5.90
N LYS A 136 10.66 6.37 -4.70
CA LYS A 136 10.32 4.98 -4.41
C LYS A 136 8.81 4.81 -4.19
N ALA A 137 8.19 4.01 -5.04
CA ALA A 137 6.79 3.63 -4.99
C ALA A 137 6.59 2.25 -5.68
N ASP A 138 5.40 1.68 -5.61
CA ASP A 138 5.09 0.51 -6.44
C ASP A 138 5.08 0.87 -7.93
N SER A 139 5.56 -0.05 -8.77
CA SER A 139 5.57 0.13 -10.22
C SER A 139 4.21 0.57 -10.75
N GLN A 140 4.20 1.42 -11.78
CA GLN A 140 2.96 1.74 -12.48
C GLN A 140 2.35 0.49 -13.13
N TYR A 141 3.14 -0.56 -13.39
CA TYR A 141 2.63 -1.83 -13.90
C TYR A 141 1.64 -2.52 -12.96
N ASN A 142 1.72 -2.25 -11.66
CA ASN A 142 0.79 -2.76 -10.64
C ASN A 142 -0.16 -1.66 -10.14
N SER A 143 0.38 -0.52 -9.71
CA SER A 143 -0.41 0.54 -9.08
C SER A 143 -1.40 1.23 -10.04
N TYR A 144 -1.05 1.38 -11.32
CA TYR A 144 -1.95 2.00 -12.30
C TYR A 144 -3.10 1.07 -12.68
N ILE A 145 -2.81 -0.19 -13.01
CA ILE A 145 -3.84 -1.15 -13.45
C ILE A 145 -4.70 -1.66 -12.30
N GLY A 146 -4.10 -1.82 -11.11
CA GLY A 146 -4.70 -2.40 -9.90
C GLY A 146 -4.14 -3.78 -9.58
N TYR A 147 -3.94 -4.05 -8.28
CA TYR A 147 -3.36 -5.29 -7.73
C TYR A 147 -4.24 -6.52 -7.90
N ALA A 148 -3.64 -7.71 -7.87
CA ALA A 148 -4.28 -8.97 -8.20
C ALA A 148 -5.41 -9.44 -7.25
N GLY A 149 -5.81 -8.72 -6.22
CA GLY A 149 -7.00 -9.05 -5.42
C GLY A 149 -7.15 -8.20 -4.17
N ASP A 150 -8.13 -8.53 -3.33
CA ASP A 150 -8.22 -8.03 -1.94
C ASP A 150 -8.10 -9.20 -0.97
N VAL A 151 -7.06 -10.00 -1.17
CA VAL A 151 -6.62 -11.09 -0.30
C VAL A 151 -5.19 -10.81 0.18
N ILE A 152 -4.70 -11.52 1.19
CA ILE A 152 -3.37 -11.35 1.76
C ILE A 152 -2.32 -11.96 0.83
N ASN A 153 -2.52 -13.19 0.40
CA ASN A 153 -1.69 -13.91 -0.57
C ASN A 153 -2.22 -13.66 -1.99
N ASP A 154 -2.22 -12.39 -2.40
CA ASP A 154 -2.77 -11.97 -3.70
C ASP A 154 -1.78 -12.09 -4.86
N ASP A 155 -0.49 -12.28 -4.55
CA ASP A 155 0.62 -12.30 -5.52
C ASP A 155 1.33 -13.67 -5.59
N VAL A 156 0.67 -14.76 -5.16
CA VAL A 156 1.17 -16.15 -5.34
C VAL A 156 1.50 -16.40 -6.81
N ILE A 157 0.56 -16.05 -7.69
CA ILE A 157 0.89 -15.81 -9.09
C ILE A 157 1.33 -14.36 -9.22
N TYR A 158 2.64 -14.18 -9.39
CA TYR A 158 3.31 -12.89 -9.53
C TYR A 158 2.57 -11.95 -10.48
N ASP A 159 2.21 -10.74 -10.06
CA ASP A 159 1.48 -9.80 -10.92
C ASP A 159 2.34 -8.66 -11.45
N GLY A 160 3.57 -8.50 -10.98
CA GLY A 160 4.51 -7.48 -11.44
C GLY A 160 5.45 -6.97 -10.34
N PRO A 161 6.32 -6.01 -10.67
CA PRO A 161 7.29 -5.50 -9.71
C PRO A 161 6.67 -4.53 -8.71
N TYR A 162 7.14 -4.62 -7.46
CA TYR A 162 6.77 -3.73 -6.37
C TYR A 162 7.97 -2.87 -5.96
N GLU A 163 7.68 -1.74 -5.31
CA GLU A 163 8.67 -0.97 -4.55
C GLU A 163 9.99 -0.62 -5.27
N LEU A 164 9.93 0.16 -6.34
CA LEU A 164 11.09 0.62 -7.10
C LEU A 164 11.16 2.14 -7.22
N ASN A 165 12.35 2.66 -7.54
CA ASN A 165 12.47 4.08 -7.90
C ASN A 165 11.89 4.30 -9.30
N GLN A 166 11.12 5.36 -9.47
CA GLN A 166 10.51 5.67 -10.75
C GLN A 166 10.38 7.18 -10.95
N ILE A 167 10.26 7.57 -12.22
CA ILE A 167 9.70 8.84 -12.66
C ILE A 167 8.47 8.49 -13.50
N SER A 168 7.29 8.84 -13.01
CA SER A 168 6.05 8.55 -13.70
C SER A 168 5.19 9.80 -13.89
N TYR A 169 4.38 9.79 -14.94
CA TYR A 169 3.37 10.80 -15.21
C TYR A 169 2.03 10.11 -15.42
N ASN A 170 1.08 10.45 -14.56
CA ASN A 170 -0.30 10.01 -14.65
C ASN A 170 -1.17 11.15 -15.20
N TYR A 171 -1.84 10.86 -16.31
CA TYR A 171 -2.80 11.75 -16.95
C TYR A 171 -4.22 11.30 -16.66
N ASP A 172 -5.07 12.24 -16.25
CA ASP A 172 -6.52 12.06 -16.12
C ASP A 172 -7.22 13.15 -16.94
N ALA A 173 -7.99 12.74 -17.94
CA ALA A 173 -8.72 13.65 -18.81
C ALA A 173 -10.01 14.21 -18.17
N GLY A 174 -10.41 13.71 -16.99
CA GLY A 174 -11.65 14.08 -16.31
C GLY A 174 -12.93 13.51 -16.93
N ASN A 175 -12.82 12.75 -18.02
CA ASN A 175 -13.94 12.13 -18.74
C ASN A 175 -13.93 10.58 -18.65
N GLY A 176 -13.17 10.04 -17.69
CA GLY A 176 -12.98 8.60 -17.49
C GLY A 176 -11.77 8.01 -18.21
N PHE A 177 -11.18 8.70 -19.20
CA PHE A 177 -9.91 8.30 -19.81
C PHE A 177 -8.72 8.67 -18.92
N THR A 178 -7.83 7.72 -18.71
CA THR A 178 -6.56 7.93 -18.03
C THR A 178 -5.40 7.31 -18.81
N ALA A 179 -4.19 7.79 -18.58
CA ALA A 179 -2.97 7.20 -19.13
C ALA A 179 -1.82 7.34 -18.15
N VAL A 180 -0.83 6.45 -18.27
CA VAL A 180 0.40 6.50 -17.50
C VAL A 180 1.60 6.22 -18.40
N VAL A 181 2.69 6.93 -18.12
CA VAL A 181 4.03 6.56 -18.60
C VAL A 181 4.98 6.59 -17.41
N SER A 182 5.91 5.66 -17.35
CA SER A 182 6.88 5.52 -16.27
C SER A 182 8.23 5.07 -16.81
N VAL A 183 9.28 5.64 -16.26
CA VAL A 183 10.65 5.14 -16.38
C VAL A 183 11.04 4.61 -15.00
N GLU A 184 11.39 3.34 -14.93
CA GLU A 184 11.52 2.59 -13.69
C GLU A 184 12.92 2.02 -13.51
N ASP A 185 13.41 2.05 -12.28
CA ASP A 185 14.70 1.50 -11.90
C ASP A 185 14.72 0.00 -12.14
N SER A 186 15.69 -0.45 -12.95
CA SER A 186 15.89 -1.86 -13.31
C SER A 186 16.59 -2.67 -12.21
N ASN A 187 16.81 -2.08 -11.03
CA ASN A 187 17.47 -2.70 -9.87
C ASN A 187 18.96 -3.02 -10.14
N SER A 188 19.68 -2.07 -10.74
CA SER A 188 21.00 -2.26 -11.35
C SER A 188 22.21 -2.33 -10.41
N SER A 189 21.99 -2.34 -9.09
CA SER A 189 23.07 -2.09 -8.12
C SER A 189 23.79 -3.34 -7.61
N GLY A 190 23.33 -4.55 -7.95
CA GLY A 190 23.93 -5.79 -7.46
C GLY A 190 23.79 -6.96 -8.43
N SER A 191 24.69 -7.94 -8.31
CA SER A 191 24.53 -9.28 -8.87
C SER A 191 23.83 -10.13 -7.80
N GLY A 192 22.52 -10.32 -7.91
CA GLY A 192 21.70 -10.97 -6.88
C GLY A 192 20.24 -11.17 -7.30
N ALA A 193 19.46 -11.77 -6.39
CA ALA A 193 18.05 -12.15 -6.56
C ALA A 193 17.20 -11.05 -7.23
N SER A 194 16.64 -11.36 -8.39
CA SER A 194 15.66 -10.56 -9.11
C SER A 194 14.24 -11.01 -8.72
N TYR A 195 13.39 -10.04 -8.37
CA TYR A 195 11.93 -10.21 -8.20
C TYR A 195 11.49 -11.32 -7.22
N GLY A 196 12.13 -11.40 -6.06
CA GLY A 196 11.71 -12.31 -4.97
C GLY A 196 12.26 -13.73 -5.06
N SER A 197 12.91 -14.09 -6.18
CA SER A 197 13.48 -15.41 -6.40
C SER A 197 15.01 -15.40 -6.29
N SER A 198 15.57 -15.98 -5.23
CA SER A 198 17.03 -15.94 -4.97
C SER A 198 17.93 -16.59 -6.04
N TRP A 199 17.33 -17.37 -6.93
CA TRP A 199 17.98 -18.12 -8.01
C TRP A 199 17.78 -17.52 -9.40
N TRP A 200 16.94 -16.50 -9.53
CA TRP A 200 16.89 -15.69 -10.74
C TRP A 200 17.72 -14.46 -10.44
N ALA A 201 18.84 -14.27 -11.13
CA ALA A 201 19.72 -13.16 -10.90
C ALA A 201 20.05 -12.50 -12.23
N ASP A 202 19.93 -11.17 -12.25
CA ASP A 202 20.43 -10.34 -13.33
C ASP A 202 21.85 -9.88 -12.99
N ASP A 203 22.75 -9.93 -13.97
CA ASP A 203 24.10 -9.42 -13.80
C ASP A 203 24.09 -7.89 -13.97
N LYS A 204 24.67 -7.17 -13.02
CA LYS A 204 24.86 -5.70 -13.07
C LYS A 204 25.44 -5.20 -14.40
N ALA A 205 26.24 -6.01 -15.09
CA ALA A 205 26.82 -5.69 -16.39
C ALA A 205 25.78 -5.57 -17.52
N ASN A 206 24.61 -6.17 -17.34
CA ASN A 206 23.51 -6.14 -18.31
C ASN A 206 22.58 -4.94 -18.10
N HIS A 207 22.76 -4.14 -17.05
CA HIS A 207 21.94 -2.95 -16.82
C HIS A 207 22.54 -1.74 -17.55
N TYR A 208 21.97 -1.41 -18.71
CA TYR A 208 22.39 -0.27 -19.52
C TYR A 208 21.31 0.80 -19.69
N ALA A 209 20.07 0.49 -19.32
CA ALA A 209 18.91 1.38 -19.43
C ALA A 209 17.95 1.18 -18.23
N PRO A 210 17.09 2.17 -17.95
CA PRO A 210 15.93 1.94 -17.10
C PRO A 210 14.86 1.13 -17.85
N ASP A 211 13.93 0.57 -17.10
CA ASP A 211 12.76 -0.09 -17.64
C ASP A 211 11.68 0.93 -17.99
N ALA A 212 10.76 0.56 -18.87
CA ALA A 212 9.68 1.43 -19.32
C ALA A 212 8.33 0.78 -19.06
N VAL A 213 7.39 1.58 -18.53
CA VAL A 213 5.99 1.17 -18.38
C VAL A 213 5.09 2.20 -19.04
N ALA A 214 4.07 1.73 -19.75
CA ALA A 214 3.02 2.59 -20.30
C ALA A 214 1.67 1.90 -20.19
N GLY A 215 0.63 2.68 -19.91
CA GLY A 215 -0.72 2.16 -19.78
C GLY A 215 -1.79 3.17 -20.13
N VAL A 216 -2.96 2.66 -20.47
CA VAL A 216 -4.16 3.44 -20.75
C VAL A 216 -5.37 2.79 -20.10
N GLY A 217 -6.35 3.61 -19.78
CA GLY A 217 -7.50 3.20 -19.01
C GLY A 217 -8.73 4.00 -19.39
N TYR A 218 -9.89 3.37 -19.23
CA TYR A 218 -11.17 4.00 -19.45
C TYR A 218 -12.19 3.50 -18.43
N LYS A 219 -12.86 4.42 -17.74
CA LYS A 219 -13.96 4.12 -16.84
C LYS A 219 -15.28 4.61 -17.42
N VAL A 220 -16.27 3.72 -17.47
CA VAL A 220 -17.63 4.03 -17.94
C VAL A 220 -18.66 3.33 -17.04
N GLY A 221 -19.48 4.13 -16.37
CA GLY A 221 -20.44 3.63 -15.39
C GLY A 221 -19.76 2.77 -14.32
N ASN A 222 -20.23 1.54 -14.17
CA ASN A 222 -19.72 0.58 -13.20
C ASN A 222 -18.55 -0.26 -13.71
N PHE A 223 -18.06 -0.01 -14.92
CA PHE A 223 -16.96 -0.75 -15.53
C PHE A 223 -15.69 0.09 -15.63
N GLY A 224 -14.56 -0.51 -15.29
CA GLY A 224 -13.23 0.01 -15.55
C GLY A 224 -12.46 -0.93 -16.46
N PHE A 225 -11.80 -0.39 -17.48
CA PHE A 225 -10.94 -1.12 -18.40
C PHE A 225 -9.56 -0.50 -18.35
N LYS A 226 -8.52 -1.31 -18.20
CA LYS A 226 -7.13 -0.84 -18.19
C LYS A 226 -6.22 -1.82 -18.90
N VAL A 227 -5.22 -1.29 -19.60
CA VAL A 227 -4.14 -2.07 -20.19
C VAL A 227 -2.83 -1.39 -19.81
N VAL A 228 -1.83 -2.19 -19.43
CA VAL A 228 -0.49 -1.71 -19.09
C VAL A 228 0.54 -2.68 -19.65
N GLY A 229 1.64 -2.14 -20.18
CA GLY A 229 2.78 -2.92 -20.63
C GLY A 229 4.05 -2.46 -19.93
N GLY A 230 4.93 -3.39 -19.61
CA GLY A 230 6.25 -3.14 -19.07
C GLY A 230 7.32 -3.79 -19.95
N TYR A 231 8.44 -3.11 -20.15
CA TYR A 231 9.61 -3.61 -20.87
C TYR A 231 10.81 -3.65 -19.95
N ASP A 232 11.36 -4.86 -19.79
CA ASP A 232 12.57 -5.16 -19.03
C ASP A 232 13.78 -5.02 -19.96
N SER A 233 14.57 -3.98 -19.71
CA SER A 233 15.73 -3.63 -20.52
C SER A 233 16.88 -4.62 -20.42
N ILE A 234 16.93 -5.43 -19.36
CA ILE A 234 18.02 -6.37 -19.07
C ILE A 234 17.81 -7.67 -19.85
N VAL A 235 16.59 -8.21 -19.77
CA VAL A 235 16.21 -9.47 -20.44
C VAL A 235 15.84 -9.23 -21.91
N GLU A 236 15.63 -7.96 -22.28
CA GLU A 236 15.14 -7.52 -23.60
C GLU A 236 13.76 -8.12 -23.94
N GLU A 237 12.92 -8.26 -22.91
CA GLU A 237 11.58 -8.82 -23.00
C GLU A 237 10.59 -7.94 -22.22
N GLY A 238 9.31 -8.20 -22.36
CA GLY A 238 8.29 -7.48 -21.61
C GLY A 238 7.07 -8.32 -21.33
N ALA A 239 6.07 -7.66 -20.74
CA ALA A 239 4.77 -8.27 -20.55
C ALA A 239 3.67 -7.20 -20.61
N ILE A 240 2.48 -7.64 -20.99
CA ILE A 240 1.28 -6.81 -21.08
C ILE A 240 0.21 -7.40 -20.16
N LYS A 241 -0.43 -6.56 -19.34
CA LYS A 241 -1.64 -6.89 -18.60
C LYS A 241 -2.83 -6.09 -19.10
N ALA A 242 -3.99 -6.75 -19.16
CA ALA A 242 -5.29 -6.12 -19.34
C ALA A 242 -6.21 -6.51 -18.19
N ARG A 243 -7.00 -5.55 -17.71
CA ARG A 243 -7.92 -5.73 -16.59
C ARG A 243 -9.26 -5.11 -16.85
N VAL A 244 -10.29 -5.82 -16.42
CA VAL A 244 -11.67 -5.32 -16.32
C VAL A 244 -12.11 -5.38 -14.87
N ASP A 245 -12.58 -4.27 -14.34
CA ASP A 245 -13.25 -4.17 -13.04
C ASP A 245 -14.73 -3.89 -13.27
N ALA A 246 -15.59 -4.53 -12.49
CA ALA A 246 -17.04 -4.35 -12.56
C ALA A 246 -17.65 -4.28 -11.16
N ASP A 247 -18.53 -3.30 -10.95
CA ASP A 247 -19.37 -3.16 -9.75
C ASP A 247 -20.83 -3.51 -10.07
N PHE A 248 -21.34 -4.58 -9.46
CA PHE A 248 -22.70 -5.06 -9.64
C PHE A 248 -23.65 -4.60 -8.53
N GLY A 249 -23.21 -3.69 -7.66
CA GLY A 249 -23.95 -3.16 -6.52
C GLY A 249 -23.95 -4.07 -5.30
N VAL A 250 -24.22 -5.37 -5.47
CA VAL A 250 -24.20 -6.35 -4.36
C VAL A 250 -22.85 -7.07 -4.21
N PHE A 251 -22.01 -7.00 -5.23
CA PHE A 251 -20.62 -7.45 -5.22
C PHE A 251 -19.82 -6.71 -6.29
N SER A 252 -18.50 -6.69 -6.14
CA SER A 252 -17.57 -6.27 -7.20
C SER A 252 -16.75 -7.46 -7.68
N ALA A 253 -16.35 -7.46 -8.94
CA ALA A 253 -15.45 -8.47 -9.47
C ALA A 253 -14.42 -7.85 -10.42
N PHE A 254 -13.30 -8.54 -10.60
CA PHE A 254 -12.32 -8.21 -11.60
C PHE A 254 -11.88 -9.45 -12.37
N LEU A 255 -11.44 -9.24 -13.61
CA LEU A 255 -10.73 -10.21 -14.43
C LEU A 255 -9.50 -9.51 -15.01
N MET A 256 -8.33 -10.12 -14.81
CA MET A 256 -7.05 -9.63 -15.31
C MET A 256 -6.36 -10.75 -16.07
N GLY A 257 -5.81 -10.43 -17.24
CA GLY A 257 -5.01 -11.35 -18.05
C GLY A 257 -3.66 -10.72 -18.37
N GLY A 258 -2.62 -11.54 -18.34
CA GLY A 258 -1.23 -11.18 -18.63
C GLY A 258 -0.69 -12.00 -19.80
N TYR A 259 0.13 -11.38 -20.63
CA TYR A 259 0.88 -12.02 -21.71
C TYR A 259 2.36 -11.67 -21.59
N ASN A 260 3.21 -12.69 -21.60
CA ASN A 260 4.66 -12.55 -21.62
C ASN A 260 5.16 -12.60 -23.08
N THR A 261 6.07 -11.71 -23.47
CA THR A 261 6.57 -11.67 -24.86
C THR A 261 7.40 -12.90 -25.23
N ASP A 262 8.04 -13.55 -24.25
CA ASP A 262 8.71 -14.84 -24.40
C ASP A 262 8.48 -15.69 -23.14
N GLY A 263 7.53 -16.64 -23.20
CA GLY A 263 7.20 -17.51 -22.06
C GLY A 263 8.31 -18.44 -21.59
N LYS A 264 9.45 -18.50 -22.30
CA LYS A 264 10.65 -19.23 -21.85
C LYS A 264 11.61 -18.38 -21.04
N LYS A 265 11.38 -17.07 -20.98
CA LYS A 265 12.19 -16.13 -20.21
C LYS A 265 11.34 -15.53 -19.10
N LEU A 266 11.86 -15.60 -17.87
CA LEU A 266 11.38 -14.75 -16.80
C LEU A 266 11.90 -13.33 -17.07
N ASN A 267 11.01 -12.36 -17.01
CA ASN A 267 11.35 -10.94 -17.02
C ASN A 267 10.60 -10.23 -15.90
N LYS A 268 11.06 -9.04 -15.53
CA LYS A 268 10.51 -8.21 -14.44
C LYS A 268 8.99 -8.15 -14.37
N TYR A 269 8.31 -8.17 -15.50
CA TYR A 269 6.88 -7.95 -15.61
C TYR A 269 6.07 -9.25 -15.75
N ALA A 270 6.74 -10.40 -15.87
CA ALA A 270 6.19 -11.76 -15.90
C ALA A 270 7.07 -12.74 -15.10
N GLY A 271 7.45 -12.32 -13.88
CA GLY A 271 8.35 -13.03 -12.97
C GLY A 271 7.68 -14.08 -12.08
N THR A 272 8.25 -14.29 -10.89
CA THR A 272 7.78 -15.28 -9.91
C THR A 272 8.14 -14.93 -8.46
N ASN A 273 7.17 -15.07 -7.55
CA ASN A 273 7.35 -14.97 -6.10
C ASN A 273 7.54 -16.34 -5.43
N LEU A 274 7.50 -17.43 -6.19
CA LEU A 274 7.47 -18.77 -5.64
C LEU A 274 8.81 -19.20 -5.05
N ASP A 275 8.81 -20.17 -4.13
CA ASP A 275 10.03 -20.82 -3.66
C ASP A 275 10.65 -21.70 -4.76
N ARG A 276 11.97 -21.96 -4.70
CA ARG A 276 12.68 -22.75 -5.73
C ARG A 276 12.09 -24.13 -5.88
N SER A 277 11.63 -24.68 -4.76
CA SER A 277 11.04 -26.01 -4.69
C SER A 277 9.69 -26.11 -5.40
N ALA A 278 9.03 -24.98 -5.66
CA ALA A 278 7.85 -24.92 -6.51
C ALA A 278 8.19 -25.08 -8.00
N CYS A 279 9.47 -25.06 -8.36
CA CYS A 279 9.93 -25.04 -9.75
C CYS A 279 10.76 -26.26 -10.14
N PRO A 280 10.72 -26.71 -11.41
CA PRO A 280 11.60 -27.75 -11.92
C PRO A 280 13.08 -27.36 -11.80
N VAL A 281 13.95 -28.31 -11.44
CA VAL A 281 15.41 -28.04 -11.30
C VAL A 281 16.04 -27.58 -12.62
N ALA A 282 15.62 -28.16 -13.74
CA ALA A 282 16.20 -27.92 -15.05
C ALA A 282 15.55 -26.77 -15.84
N ASP A 283 14.46 -26.19 -15.35
CA ASP A 283 13.69 -25.18 -16.08
C ASP A 283 13.02 -24.18 -15.12
N ALA A 284 13.72 -23.09 -14.85
CA ALA A 284 13.22 -22.03 -13.97
C ALA A 284 12.11 -21.18 -14.61
N SER A 285 11.96 -21.21 -15.95
CA SER A 285 10.89 -20.46 -16.63
C SER A 285 9.49 -20.91 -16.18
N LYS A 286 9.38 -22.18 -15.75
CA LYS A 286 8.16 -22.76 -15.18
C LYS A 286 7.78 -22.24 -13.79
N CYS A 287 8.59 -21.38 -13.17
CA CYS A 287 8.21 -20.67 -11.96
C CYS A 287 7.24 -19.50 -12.24
N GLY A 288 7.30 -18.91 -13.44
CA GLY A 288 6.57 -17.70 -13.79
C GLY A 288 5.32 -17.98 -14.60
N TRP A 289 4.89 -17.02 -15.40
CA TRP A 289 3.66 -17.12 -16.18
C TRP A 289 3.72 -18.22 -17.23
N GLY A 290 4.90 -18.47 -17.82
CA GLY A 290 4.97 -19.06 -19.15
C GLY A 290 4.51 -18.00 -20.15
N ASP A 291 3.73 -18.38 -21.17
CA ASP A 291 3.25 -17.41 -22.18
C ASP A 291 2.15 -16.48 -21.64
N TRP A 292 1.35 -16.91 -20.66
CA TRP A 292 0.21 -16.14 -20.16
C TRP A 292 -0.13 -16.46 -18.71
N ALA A 293 -0.83 -15.53 -18.07
CA ALA A 293 -1.42 -15.70 -16.74
C ALA A 293 -2.79 -15.05 -16.67
N VAL A 294 -3.64 -15.53 -15.78
CA VAL A 294 -4.98 -14.99 -15.52
C VAL A 294 -5.24 -14.91 -14.03
N TRP A 295 -5.87 -13.83 -13.60
CA TRP A 295 -6.36 -13.62 -12.24
C TRP A 295 -7.82 -13.20 -12.33
N GLY A 296 -8.66 -13.73 -11.45
CA GLY A 296 -10.03 -13.30 -11.31
C GLY A 296 -10.41 -13.30 -9.84
N GLY A 297 -11.27 -12.38 -9.45
CA GLY A 297 -11.71 -12.34 -8.07
C GLY A 297 -13.01 -11.58 -7.88
N ALA A 298 -13.61 -11.79 -6.73
CA ALA A 298 -14.85 -11.16 -6.32
C ALA A 298 -14.78 -10.74 -4.85
N SER A 299 -15.43 -9.61 -4.56
CA SER A 299 -15.60 -9.07 -3.22
C SER A 299 -17.08 -8.86 -2.94
N VAL A 300 -17.57 -9.43 -1.84
CA VAL A 300 -18.97 -9.34 -1.43
C VAL A 300 -19.03 -8.64 -0.07
N PRO A 301 -19.53 -7.39 0.00
CA PRO A 301 -19.81 -6.72 1.27
C PRO A 301 -21.05 -7.37 1.92
N ILE A 302 -20.84 -8.31 2.84
CA ILE A 302 -21.92 -9.01 3.55
C ILE A 302 -22.71 -8.01 4.42
N ASN A 303 -21.99 -7.10 5.08
CA ASN A 303 -22.55 -5.95 5.79
C ASN A 303 -21.47 -4.87 5.99
N GLU A 304 -21.79 -3.79 6.72
CA GLU A 304 -20.89 -2.66 6.97
C GLU A 304 -19.56 -3.03 7.67
N LYS A 305 -19.50 -4.18 8.34
CA LYS A 305 -18.33 -4.65 9.11
C LYS A 305 -17.69 -5.90 8.53
N LEU A 306 -18.33 -6.60 7.61
CA LEU A 306 -17.86 -7.90 7.12
C LEU A 306 -17.89 -7.94 5.61
N LYS A 307 -16.74 -8.25 5.02
CA LYS A 307 -16.57 -8.45 3.59
C LYS A 307 -15.93 -9.81 3.34
N TRP A 308 -16.43 -10.54 2.35
CA TRP A 308 -15.83 -11.78 1.87
C TRP A 308 -15.11 -11.53 0.55
N ASN A 309 -13.93 -12.10 0.39
CA ASN A 309 -13.14 -12.00 -0.85
C ASN A 309 -12.73 -13.38 -1.35
N LEU A 310 -12.64 -13.51 -2.68
CA LEU A 310 -12.11 -14.68 -3.38
C LEU A 310 -11.20 -14.19 -4.50
N GLN A 311 -10.06 -14.86 -4.66
CA GLN A 311 -9.17 -14.73 -5.80
C GLN A 311 -8.83 -16.13 -6.33
N LEU A 312 -8.86 -16.28 -7.64
CA LEU A 312 -8.36 -17.44 -8.38
C LEU A 312 -7.33 -16.95 -9.40
N ALA A 313 -6.22 -17.66 -9.55
CA ALA A 313 -5.21 -17.35 -10.54
C ALA A 313 -4.65 -18.62 -11.18
N TYR A 314 -4.26 -18.53 -12.46
CA TYR A 314 -3.70 -19.65 -13.21
C TYR A 314 -2.68 -19.16 -14.26
N THR A 315 -1.69 -20.00 -14.57
CA THR A 315 -0.62 -19.68 -15.53
C THR A 315 -0.44 -20.76 -16.59
N ASP A 316 0.19 -20.42 -17.71
CA ASP A 316 0.64 -21.37 -18.73
C ASP A 316 1.66 -22.38 -18.19
N SER A 317 2.45 -21.97 -17.20
CA SER A 317 3.30 -22.87 -16.40
C SER A 317 2.54 -23.87 -15.54
N LYS A 318 1.20 -23.85 -15.59
CA LYS A 318 0.27 -24.73 -14.88
C LYS A 318 0.36 -24.62 -13.36
N ILE A 319 0.54 -23.39 -12.88
CA ILE A 319 0.43 -23.07 -11.46
C ILE A 319 -0.99 -22.56 -11.23
N PHE A 320 -1.70 -23.15 -10.28
CA PHE A 320 -3.03 -22.71 -9.86
C PHE A 320 -2.99 -22.19 -8.43
N ALA A 321 -3.57 -21.02 -8.18
CA ALA A 321 -3.74 -20.47 -6.85
C ALA A 321 -5.21 -20.10 -6.60
N ALA A 322 -5.71 -20.44 -5.42
CA ALA A 322 -7.04 -20.09 -4.95
C ALA A 322 -6.97 -19.60 -3.52
N THR A 323 -7.37 -18.36 -3.29
CA THR A 323 -7.29 -17.72 -1.97
C THR A 323 -8.63 -17.09 -1.62
N THR A 324 -9.07 -17.26 -0.38
CA THR A 324 -10.29 -16.62 0.12
C THR A 324 -10.13 -16.14 1.55
N ASN A 325 -10.74 -15.01 1.87
CA ASN A 325 -10.67 -14.42 3.20
C ASN A 325 -11.96 -13.72 3.63
N LEU A 326 -12.01 -13.38 4.91
CA LEU A 326 -13.03 -12.52 5.50
C LEU A 326 -12.37 -11.30 6.12
N LYS A 327 -12.73 -10.10 5.68
CA LYS A 327 -12.30 -8.85 6.32
C LYS A 327 -13.36 -8.40 7.30
N TRP A 328 -13.07 -8.54 8.59
CA TRP A 328 -13.97 -8.17 9.67
C TRP A 328 -13.46 -6.95 10.44
N ASN A 329 -14.25 -5.88 10.43
CA ASN A 329 -13.99 -4.63 11.13
C ASN A 329 -14.97 -4.47 12.32
N PRO A 330 -14.73 -5.13 13.47
CA PRO A 330 -15.64 -5.07 14.62
C PRO A 330 -15.85 -3.65 15.15
N VAL A 331 -14.78 -2.84 15.09
CA VAL A 331 -14.77 -1.40 15.42
C VAL A 331 -13.93 -0.64 14.38
N LYS A 332 -14.06 0.69 14.37
CA LYS A 332 -13.31 1.55 13.47
C LYS A 332 -11.79 1.32 13.62
N ASN A 333 -11.11 1.22 12.48
CA ASN A 333 -9.66 1.03 12.35
C ASN A 333 -9.09 -0.26 12.96
N LEU A 334 -9.92 -1.26 13.31
CA LEU A 334 -9.46 -2.59 13.68
C LEU A 334 -9.94 -3.59 12.65
N LEU A 335 -9.02 -4.28 11.99
CA LEU A 335 -9.25 -5.35 11.03
C LEU A 335 -8.83 -6.69 11.63
N ILE A 336 -9.69 -7.69 11.46
CA ILE A 336 -9.39 -9.10 11.70
C ILE A 336 -9.65 -9.83 10.39
N GLU A 337 -8.62 -10.51 9.87
CA GLU A 337 -8.63 -11.10 8.54
C GLU A 337 -8.07 -12.53 8.56
N PRO A 338 -8.94 -13.55 8.77
CA PRO A 338 -8.61 -14.93 8.48
C PRO A 338 -8.61 -15.18 6.97
N GLU A 339 -7.61 -15.90 6.49
CA GLU A 339 -7.42 -16.28 5.10
C GLU A 339 -6.98 -17.74 4.98
N VAL A 340 -7.44 -18.39 3.92
CA VAL A 340 -6.93 -19.70 3.48
C VAL A 340 -6.56 -19.64 2.01
N SER A 341 -5.44 -20.26 1.67
CA SER A 341 -4.91 -20.36 0.31
C SER A 341 -4.64 -21.82 -0.04
N TYR A 342 -4.94 -22.19 -1.28
CA TYR A 342 -4.53 -23.42 -1.91
C TYR A 342 -3.72 -23.12 -3.17
N THR A 343 -2.56 -23.76 -3.32
CA THR A 343 -1.71 -23.63 -4.50
C THR A 343 -1.35 -25.01 -5.04
N ASN A 344 -1.46 -25.21 -6.35
CA ASN A 344 -1.01 -26.40 -7.05
C ASN A 344 0.13 -26.05 -8.00
N PHE A 345 1.20 -26.84 -7.97
CA PHE A 345 2.41 -26.68 -8.77
C PHE A 345 2.60 -27.93 -9.66
N ASP A 346 1.92 -27.97 -10.81
CA ASP A 346 1.91 -29.15 -11.70
C ASP A 346 3.32 -29.57 -12.13
N SER A 347 4.20 -28.59 -12.40
CA SER A 347 5.55 -28.83 -12.90
C SER A 347 6.45 -29.62 -11.95
N VAL A 348 6.13 -29.64 -10.65
CA VAL A 348 6.83 -30.43 -9.62
C VAL A 348 5.93 -31.49 -8.98
N ASN A 349 4.68 -31.63 -9.44
CA ASN A 349 3.66 -32.54 -8.91
C ASN A 349 3.50 -32.39 -7.38
N GLN A 350 3.34 -31.15 -6.91
CA GLN A 350 3.10 -30.82 -5.51
C GLN A 350 1.93 -29.85 -5.38
N ASP A 351 1.36 -29.78 -4.19
CA ASP A 351 0.40 -28.76 -3.79
C ASP A 351 0.65 -28.28 -2.36
N GLN A 352 -0.05 -27.23 -1.98
CA GLN A 352 0.09 -26.63 -0.66
C GLN A 352 -1.18 -25.94 -0.20
N TRP A 353 -1.51 -26.17 1.06
CA TRP A 353 -2.46 -25.33 1.79
C TRP A 353 -1.69 -24.38 2.69
N ALA A 354 -2.19 -23.17 2.85
CA ALA A 354 -1.67 -22.21 3.81
C ALA A 354 -2.80 -21.40 4.43
N GLY A 355 -2.55 -20.82 5.59
CA GLY A 355 -3.52 -19.99 6.30
C GLY A 355 -2.85 -18.84 7.01
N ILE A 356 -3.55 -17.71 7.08
CA ILE A 356 -3.11 -16.52 7.80
C ILE A 356 -4.27 -16.04 8.67
N LEU A 357 -3.99 -15.72 9.93
CA LEU A 357 -4.92 -14.97 10.77
C LEU A 357 -4.28 -13.65 11.15
N ARG A 358 -4.76 -12.57 10.54
CA ARG A 358 -4.24 -11.23 10.72
C ARG A 358 -5.09 -10.39 11.67
N PHE A 359 -4.41 -9.64 12.51
CA PHE A 359 -4.97 -8.55 13.31
C PHE A 359 -4.23 -7.26 12.95
N GLU A 360 -4.95 -6.23 12.56
CA GLU A 360 -4.37 -4.96 12.16
C GLU A 360 -5.14 -3.79 12.76
N ARG A 361 -4.40 -2.85 13.35
CA ARG A 361 -4.95 -1.57 13.80
C ARG A 361 -4.25 -0.41 13.09
N SER A 362 -5.02 0.41 12.39
CA SER A 362 -4.53 1.63 11.74
C SER A 362 -4.81 2.86 12.62
N PHE A 363 -4.03 3.92 12.42
CA PHE A 363 -4.25 5.22 13.08
C PHE A 363 -3.95 6.40 12.17
#